data_AF-A0A7C9GGJ6-F1
#
_entry.id   AF-A0A7C9GGJ6-F1
#
_cell.length_a   1.000
_cell.length_b   1.000
_cell.length_c   1.000
_cell.angle_alpha   90.00
_cell.angle_beta   90.00
_cell.angle_gamma   90.00
#
_symmetry.space_group_name_H-M   'P 1'
#
loop_
_entity.id
_entity.type
_entity.pdbx_description
1 polymer ?
#
loop_
_entity_poly.entity_id
_entity_poly.type
_entity_poly.pdbx_seq_one_letter_code
_entity_poly.pdbx_strand_id
1 'polypeptide(L)'
;MKKRPPDAAEVLEGPADFDIMETLRRASPVLLVVGLWLAFHPYDGIVHDSRLYVAQAMRALHPVIFDKDFFFAFGSQDDYTLLSKVFAPLVGILGPTVATMAGVALSHVLWLSGAAALALRLAPDRKSAVIGLAIVAGMPAFYGGWFIFSLGEGFFTSRLLAEGFALWALWALTGQRLTLAAGLAVLCTLSHPLVGLTVLAVCFAFLVLRDRRWIALGIAGTV
;
A
#
# COMPACT_ATOMS: atom_id res chain seq x y z
N MET A 1 -27.16 10.89 62.42
CA MET A 1 -25.86 10.60 61.76
C MET A 1 -25.73 11.48 60.52
N LYS A 2 -24.88 12.52 60.57
CA LYS A 2 -24.67 13.47 59.47
C LYS A 2 -23.48 12.96 58.65
N LYS A 3 -23.68 12.61 57.37
CA LYS A 3 -22.60 12.16 56.47
C LYS A 3 -21.52 13.23 56.40
N ARG A 4 -20.27 12.84 56.63
CA ARG A 4 -19.08 13.69 56.46
C ARG A 4 -18.99 14.09 54.97
N PRO A 5 -18.81 15.38 54.63
CA PRO A 5 -18.53 15.77 53.25
C PRO A 5 -17.20 15.14 52.80
N PRO A 6 -17.08 14.74 51.52
CA PRO A 6 -15.84 14.17 50.99
C PRO A 6 -14.69 15.16 51.17
N ASP A 7 -13.51 14.63 51.46
CA ASP A 7 -12.30 15.42 51.69
C ASP A 7 -11.93 16.15 50.39
N ALA A 8 -11.49 17.40 50.47
CA ALA A 8 -11.11 18.17 49.28
C ALA A 8 -9.94 17.52 48.52
N ALA A 9 -9.20 16.63 49.18
CA ALA A 9 -8.16 15.80 48.59
C ALA A 9 -8.70 14.66 47.69
N GLU A 10 -9.90 14.13 47.94
CA GLU A 10 -10.51 13.06 47.13
C GLU A 10 -11.05 13.56 45.78
N VAL A 11 -11.30 14.87 45.65
CA VAL A 11 -11.81 15.49 44.41
C VAL A 11 -10.67 15.86 43.44
N LEU A 12 -9.41 15.80 43.89
CA LEU A 12 -8.22 16.17 43.11
C LEU A 12 -7.48 14.97 42.51
N GLU A 13 -8.07 13.78 42.51
CA GLU A 13 -7.67 12.71 41.59
C GLU A 13 -8.16 13.08 40.18
N GLY A 14 -7.50 14.07 39.59
CA GLY A 14 -7.69 14.47 38.20
C GLY A 14 -7.42 13.31 37.23
N PRO A 15 -7.96 13.37 36.00
CA PRO A 15 -7.79 12.30 35.03
C PRO A 15 -6.31 12.03 34.79
N ALA A 16 -5.93 10.75 34.76
CA ALA A 16 -4.57 10.23 34.59
C ALA A 16 -3.62 11.20 33.86
N ASP A 17 -2.57 11.64 34.55
CA ASP A 17 -1.54 12.55 34.04
C ASP A 17 -1.11 12.12 32.62
N PHE A 18 -1.46 12.95 31.64
CA PHE A 18 -0.98 12.80 30.27
C PHE A 18 0.50 13.16 30.25
N ASP A 19 1.37 12.15 30.37
CA ASP A 19 2.80 12.34 30.19
C ASP A 19 3.10 12.58 28.70
N ILE A 20 3.19 13.86 28.34
CA ILE A 20 3.50 14.36 27.01
C ILE A 20 4.84 13.77 26.52
N MET A 21 5.83 13.66 27.41
CA MET A 21 7.18 13.23 27.03
C MET A 21 7.22 11.74 26.69
N GLU A 22 6.53 10.91 27.48
CA GLU A 22 6.41 9.48 27.18
C GLU A 22 5.57 9.25 25.90
N THR A 23 4.53 10.04 25.69
CA THR A 23 3.71 10.00 24.46
C THR A 23 4.56 10.33 23.23
N LEU A 24 5.33 11.43 23.29
CA LEU A 24 6.24 11.83 22.21
C LEU A 24 7.32 10.78 21.96
N ARG A 25 7.87 10.18 23.01
CA ARG A 25 8.87 9.11 22.90
C ARG A 25 8.30 7.87 22.21
N ARG A 26 7.04 7.51 22.48
CA ARG A 26 6.36 6.38 21.83
C ARG A 26 6.00 6.67 20.37
N ALA A 27 5.65 7.91 20.07
CA ALA A 27 5.27 8.36 18.73
C ALA A 27 6.48 8.61 17.82
N SER A 28 7.65 8.96 18.37
CA SER A 28 8.83 9.39 17.59
C SER A 28 9.27 8.42 16.48
N PRO A 29 9.22 7.07 16.63
CA PRO A 29 9.58 6.17 15.54
C PRO A 29 8.61 6.26 14.36
N VAL A 30 7.31 6.40 14.66
CA VAL A 30 6.26 6.52 13.64
C VAL A 30 6.38 7.87 12.96
N LEU A 31 6.57 8.96 13.72
CA LEU A 31 6.76 10.30 13.18
C LEU A 31 8.01 10.38 12.30
N LEU A 32 9.10 9.71 12.69
CA LEU A 32 10.32 9.63 11.89
C LEU A 32 10.05 8.93 10.54
N VAL A 33 9.48 7.72 10.57
CA VAL A 33 9.24 6.95 9.34
C VAL A 33 8.24 7.65 8.43
N VAL A 34 7.13 8.15 8.96
CA VAL A 34 6.11 8.87 8.19
C VAL A 34 6.66 10.20 7.67
N GLY A 35 7.42 10.93 8.49
CA GLY A 35 8.05 12.19 8.08
C GLY A 35 9.05 12.00 6.95
N LEU A 36 9.90 10.97 7.03
CA LEU A 36 10.81 10.60 5.95
C LEU A 36 10.04 10.20 4.70
N TRP A 37 9.01 9.35 4.84
CA TRP A 37 8.21 8.92 3.71
C TRP A 37 7.61 10.10 2.95
N LEU A 38 6.94 11.02 3.64
CA LEU A 38 6.32 12.19 3.02
C LEU A 38 7.36 13.16 2.42
N ALA A 39 8.56 13.24 2.99
CA ALA A 39 9.62 14.08 2.47
C ALA A 39 10.22 13.54 1.15
N PHE A 40 10.32 12.21 1.01
CA PHE A 40 10.93 11.56 -0.15
C PHE A 40 9.93 11.04 -1.19
N HIS A 41 8.64 10.95 -0.84
CA HIS A 41 7.56 10.51 -1.72
C HIS A 41 6.44 11.56 -1.75
N PRO A 42 6.73 12.81 -2.14
CA PRO A 42 5.71 13.85 -2.23
C PRO A 42 4.67 13.50 -3.30
N TYR A 43 3.47 14.08 -3.19
CA TYR A 43 2.48 13.96 -4.25
C TYR A 43 2.89 14.83 -5.46
N ASP A 44 3.19 14.19 -6.59
CA ASP A 44 3.70 14.87 -7.79
C ASP A 44 2.58 15.37 -8.72
N GLY A 45 1.32 15.05 -8.42
CA GLY A 45 0.19 15.37 -9.28
C GLY A 45 -0.09 14.33 -10.36
N ILE A 46 -0.76 14.76 -11.44
CA ILE A 46 -1.09 13.92 -12.59
C ILE A 46 0.07 13.95 -13.59
N VAL A 47 1.11 13.19 -13.26
CA VAL A 47 2.34 13.07 -14.04
C VAL A 47 2.61 11.60 -14.43
N HIS A 48 3.56 11.38 -15.33
CA HIS A 48 3.94 10.03 -15.78
C HIS A 48 2.71 9.18 -16.15
N ASP A 49 2.68 7.93 -15.71
CA ASP A 49 1.61 6.96 -15.99
C ASP A 49 0.26 7.41 -15.40
N SER A 50 0.26 8.27 -14.39
CA SER A 50 -0.99 8.82 -13.83
C SER A 50 -1.84 9.53 -14.89
N ARG A 51 -1.20 10.13 -15.91
CA ARG A 51 -1.90 10.71 -17.07
C ARG A 51 -2.67 9.65 -17.84
N LEU A 52 -2.09 8.46 -18.02
CA LEU A 52 -2.73 7.35 -18.72
C LEU A 52 -3.91 6.80 -17.93
N TYR A 53 -3.77 6.65 -16.61
CA TYR A 53 -4.87 6.20 -15.75
C TYR A 53 -6.03 7.19 -15.70
N VAL A 54 -5.73 8.49 -15.66
CA VAL A 54 -6.77 9.52 -15.79
C VAL A 54 -7.42 9.47 -17.17
N ALA A 55 -6.65 9.31 -18.26
CA ALA A 55 -7.21 9.17 -19.60
C ALA A 55 -8.12 7.94 -19.73
N GLN A 56 -7.72 6.80 -19.16
CA GLN A 56 -8.53 5.57 -19.12
C GLN A 56 -9.84 5.78 -18.33
N ALA A 57 -9.77 6.46 -17.19
CA ALA A 57 -10.96 6.83 -16.43
C ALA A 57 -11.89 7.75 -17.23
N MET A 58 -11.32 8.75 -17.91
CA MET A 58 -12.08 9.68 -18.76
C MET A 58 -12.71 8.97 -19.96
N ARG A 59 -12.03 7.98 -20.55
CA ARG A 59 -12.60 7.11 -21.58
C ARG A 59 -13.80 6.33 -21.05
N ALA A 60 -13.69 5.73 -19.87
CA ALA A 60 -14.81 5.00 -19.26
C ALA A 60 -16.04 5.90 -19.00
N LEU A 61 -15.81 7.17 -18.65
CA LEU A 61 -16.88 8.16 -18.44
C LEU A 61 -17.44 8.75 -19.74
N HIS A 62 -16.61 8.91 -20.76
CA HIS A 62 -16.95 9.58 -22.02
C HIS A 62 -16.46 8.80 -23.26
N PRO A 63 -16.95 7.56 -23.49
CA PRO A 63 -16.44 6.67 -24.54
C PRO A 63 -16.56 7.27 -25.94
N VAL A 64 -17.63 8.02 -26.21
CA VAL A 64 -17.86 8.70 -27.51
C VAL A 64 -16.70 9.65 -27.90
N ILE A 65 -16.04 10.25 -26.90
CA ILE A 65 -14.94 11.21 -27.11
C ILE A 65 -13.62 10.47 -27.29
N PHE A 66 -13.36 9.45 -26.47
CA PHE A 66 -12.02 8.86 -26.34
C PHE A 66 -11.82 7.54 -27.09
N ASP A 67 -12.86 6.77 -27.42
CA ASP A 67 -12.69 5.44 -28.02
C ASP A 67 -12.00 5.46 -29.39
N LYS A 68 -12.06 6.60 -30.09
CA LYS A 68 -11.41 6.80 -31.40
C LYS A 68 -9.96 7.30 -31.29
N ASP A 69 -9.49 7.60 -30.09
CA ASP A 69 -8.08 7.97 -29.90
C ASP A 69 -7.19 6.76 -30.20
N PHE A 70 -6.07 6.99 -30.90
CA PHE A 70 -5.12 5.93 -31.27
C PHE A 70 -4.63 5.12 -30.07
N PHE A 71 -4.53 5.74 -28.89
CA PHE A 71 -4.13 5.06 -27.67
C PHE A 71 -5.13 3.98 -27.23
N PHE A 72 -6.42 4.13 -27.55
CA PHE A 72 -7.49 3.23 -27.12
C PHE A 72 -8.04 2.32 -28.23
N ALA A 73 -7.88 2.72 -29.49
CA ALA A 73 -8.45 2.03 -30.64
C ALA A 73 -7.99 0.57 -30.81
N PHE A 74 -6.83 0.20 -30.27
CA PHE A 74 -6.23 -1.14 -30.41
C PHE A 74 -6.13 -1.92 -29.09
N GLY A 75 -6.88 -1.51 -28.08
CA GLY A 75 -6.82 -2.10 -26.73
C GLY A 75 -5.74 -1.45 -25.87
N SER A 76 -5.84 -1.68 -24.56
CA SER A 76 -4.94 -1.09 -23.56
C SER A 76 -4.55 -2.13 -22.52
N GLN A 77 -3.39 -1.94 -21.86
CA GLN A 77 -3.01 -2.77 -20.71
C GLN A 77 -4.06 -2.78 -19.60
N ASP A 78 -4.84 -1.71 -19.51
CA ASP A 78 -5.95 -1.57 -18.57
C ASP A 78 -7.06 -2.62 -18.75
N ASP A 79 -7.19 -3.21 -19.95
CA ASP A 79 -8.19 -4.27 -20.23
C ASP A 79 -7.99 -5.52 -19.34
N TYR A 80 -6.78 -5.70 -18.79
CA TYR A 80 -6.40 -6.80 -17.90
C TYR A 80 -6.44 -6.43 -16.41
N THR A 81 -6.86 -5.21 -16.05
CA THR A 81 -6.92 -4.75 -14.66
C THR A 81 -8.33 -4.34 -14.27
N LEU A 82 -8.60 -4.24 -12.96
CA LEU A 82 -9.83 -3.66 -12.45
C LEU A 82 -9.68 -2.17 -12.12
N LEU A 83 -8.51 -1.58 -12.33
CA LEU A 83 -8.20 -0.26 -11.80
C LEU A 83 -9.13 0.80 -12.39
N SER A 84 -9.21 0.94 -13.71
CA SER A 84 -10.03 2.01 -14.31
C SER A 84 -11.52 1.82 -14.07
N LYS A 85 -11.99 0.58 -13.91
CA LYS A 85 -13.39 0.28 -13.55
C LYS A 85 -13.76 0.81 -12.17
N VAL A 86 -12.83 0.76 -11.22
CA VAL A 86 -13.00 1.29 -9.87
C VAL A 86 -12.67 2.78 -9.79
N PHE A 87 -11.69 3.23 -10.57
CA PHE A 87 -11.17 4.59 -10.53
C PHE A 87 -12.06 5.58 -11.30
N ALA A 88 -12.68 5.18 -12.41
CA ALA A 88 -13.54 6.06 -13.20
C ALA A 88 -14.72 6.66 -12.43
N PRO A 89 -15.49 5.90 -11.61
CA PRO A 89 -16.51 6.48 -10.75
C PRO A 89 -15.96 7.54 -9.79
N LEU A 90 -14.77 7.32 -9.22
CA LEU A 90 -14.13 8.28 -8.32
C LEU A 90 -13.75 9.57 -9.06
N VAL A 91 -13.22 9.45 -10.27
CA VAL A 91 -12.92 10.60 -11.14
C VAL A 91 -14.20 11.35 -11.51
N GLY A 92 -15.30 10.65 -11.80
CA GLY A 92 -16.58 11.27 -12.13
C GLY A 92 -17.20 12.07 -10.97
N ILE A 93 -16.98 11.64 -9.72
CA ILE A 93 -17.54 12.30 -8.52
C ILE A 93 -16.63 13.41 -8.00
N LEU A 94 -15.32 13.14 -7.92
CA LEU A 94 -14.35 14.00 -7.23
C LEU A 94 -13.53 14.88 -8.18
N GLY A 95 -13.58 14.57 -9.48
CA GLY A 95 -12.65 15.10 -10.47
C GLY A 95 -11.28 14.38 -10.43
N PRO A 96 -10.50 14.50 -11.51
CA PRO A 96 -9.26 13.73 -11.68
C PRO A 96 -8.19 14.07 -10.64
N THR A 97 -8.05 15.35 -10.24
CA THR A 97 -7.04 15.77 -9.26
C THR A 97 -7.30 15.18 -7.88
N VAL A 98 -8.52 15.31 -7.35
CA VAL A 98 -8.84 14.80 -6.01
C VAL A 98 -8.86 13.27 -6.01
N ALA A 99 -9.36 12.64 -7.07
CA ALA A 99 -9.35 11.19 -7.19
C ALA A 99 -7.92 10.60 -7.21
N THR A 100 -7.01 11.17 -8.01
CA THR A 100 -5.60 10.71 -8.02
C THR A 100 -4.90 10.96 -6.69
N MET A 101 -5.09 12.13 -6.06
CA MET A 101 -4.52 12.43 -4.75
C MET A 101 -5.02 11.43 -3.68
N ALA A 102 -6.32 11.15 -3.64
CA ALA A 102 -6.89 10.14 -2.74
C ALA A 102 -6.34 8.73 -3.03
N GLY A 103 -6.17 8.39 -4.30
CA GLY A 103 -5.55 7.14 -4.74
C GLY A 103 -4.10 6.98 -4.26
N VAL A 104 -3.27 8.02 -4.40
CA VAL A 104 -1.90 8.03 -3.84
C VAL A 104 -1.93 7.88 -2.33
N ALA A 105 -2.75 8.68 -1.64
CA ALA A 105 -2.84 8.63 -0.18
C ALA A 105 -3.24 7.24 0.33
N LEU A 106 -4.27 6.62 -0.27
CA LEU A 106 -4.69 5.26 0.06
C LEU A 106 -3.56 4.25 -0.19
N SER A 107 -2.89 4.37 -1.33
CA SER A 107 -1.84 3.43 -1.71
C SER A 107 -0.62 3.56 -0.81
N HIS A 108 -0.22 4.78 -0.44
CA HIS A 108 0.85 5.04 0.55
C HIS A 108 0.49 4.51 1.94
N VAL A 109 -0.77 4.65 2.38
CA VAL A 109 -1.23 4.05 3.65
C VAL A 109 -1.11 2.53 3.60
N LEU A 110 -1.58 1.90 2.52
CA LEU A 110 -1.46 0.45 2.33
C LEU A 110 0.01 0.00 2.29
N TRP A 111 0.84 0.74 1.57
CA TRP A 111 2.26 0.48 1.42
C TRP A 111 2.99 0.59 2.77
N LEU A 112 2.88 1.72 3.46
CA LEU A 112 3.56 1.96 4.73
C LEU A 112 3.08 1.00 5.82
N SER A 113 1.78 0.75 5.91
CA SER A 113 1.23 -0.17 6.90
C SER A 113 1.66 -1.61 6.62
N GLY A 114 1.67 -2.04 5.35
CA GLY A 114 2.14 -3.35 4.93
C GLY A 114 3.64 -3.54 5.18
N ALA A 115 4.45 -2.55 4.81
CA ALA A 115 5.89 -2.53 5.06
C ALA A 115 6.19 -2.59 6.56
N ALA A 116 5.51 -1.78 7.37
CA ALA A 116 5.69 -1.77 8.81
C ALA A 116 5.29 -3.11 9.45
N ALA A 117 4.14 -3.66 9.05
CA ALA A 117 3.67 -4.96 9.54
C ALA A 117 4.66 -6.08 9.19
N LEU A 118 5.18 -6.09 7.96
CA LEU A 118 6.16 -7.07 7.50
C LEU A 118 7.51 -6.90 8.21
N ALA A 119 8.02 -5.67 8.32
CA ALA A 119 9.27 -5.37 9.00
C ALA A 119 9.25 -5.79 10.47
N LEU A 120 8.15 -5.50 11.19
CA LEU A 120 7.96 -5.93 12.58
C LEU A 120 7.88 -7.46 12.73
N ARG A 121 7.53 -8.18 11.66
CA ARG A 121 7.48 -9.65 11.67
C ARG A 121 8.82 -10.29 11.33
N LEU A 122 9.61 -9.68 10.45
CA LEU A 122 10.86 -10.25 9.96
C LEU A 122 12.09 -9.83 10.76
N ALA A 123 12.09 -8.61 11.32
CA ALA A 123 13.21 -8.09 12.08
C ALA A 123 13.36 -8.82 13.43
N PRO A 124 14.60 -8.95 13.95
CA PRO A 124 14.84 -9.58 15.24
C PRO A 124 14.21 -8.81 16.41
N ASP A 125 14.09 -7.49 16.29
CA ASP A 125 13.52 -6.62 17.31
C ASP A 125 12.91 -5.34 16.71
N ARG A 126 12.13 -4.63 17.52
CA ARG A 126 11.40 -3.41 17.10
C ARG A 126 12.34 -2.29 16.63
N LYS A 127 13.53 -2.14 17.22
CA LYS A 127 14.48 -1.08 16.82
C LYS A 127 15.02 -1.37 15.44
N SER A 128 15.42 -2.63 15.18
CA SER A 128 15.87 -3.08 13.86
C SER A 128 14.78 -2.87 12.79
N ALA A 129 13.51 -3.16 13.11
CA ALA A 129 12.39 -2.89 12.21
C ALA A 129 12.24 -1.40 11.88
N VAL A 130 12.26 -0.53 12.90
CA VAL A 130 12.14 0.93 12.71
C VAL A 130 13.30 1.49 11.89
N ILE A 131 14.54 1.05 12.17
CA ILE A 131 15.73 1.49 11.43
C ILE A 131 15.62 1.06 9.97
N GLY A 132 15.25 -0.20 9.71
CA GLY A 132 15.03 -0.70 8.35
C GLY A 132 13.97 0.10 7.59
N LEU A 133 12.84 0.40 8.25
CA LEU A 133 11.78 1.23 7.66
C LEU A 133 12.25 2.66 7.39
N ALA A 134 13.02 3.27 8.29
CA ALA A 134 13.57 4.60 8.08
C ALA A 134 14.55 4.65 6.91
N ILE A 135 15.40 3.62 6.75
CA ILE A 135 16.29 3.47 5.59
C ILE A 135 15.47 3.35 4.31
N VAL A 136 14.47 2.46 4.28
CA VAL A 136 13.64 2.25 3.09
C VAL A 136 12.84 3.52 2.74
N ALA A 137 12.35 4.26 3.74
CA ALA A 137 11.62 5.50 3.52
C ALA A 137 12.49 6.67 3.02
N GLY A 138 13.80 6.65 3.31
CA GLY A 138 14.73 7.74 2.95
C GLY A 138 15.74 7.42 1.85
N MET A 139 15.80 6.18 1.37
CA MET A 139 16.73 5.80 0.30
C MET A 139 16.17 6.19 -1.08
N PRO A 140 17.03 6.53 -2.07
CA PRO A 140 16.61 6.68 -3.45
C PRO A 140 16.01 5.36 -3.94
N ALA A 141 14.70 5.33 -4.15
CA ALA A 141 13.97 4.09 -4.40
C ALA A 141 13.85 3.75 -5.89
N PHE A 142 14.68 4.37 -6.74
CA PHE A 142 14.61 4.23 -8.19
C PHE A 142 15.16 2.88 -8.69
N TYR A 143 14.45 2.26 -9.61
CA TYR A 143 14.82 1.00 -10.27
C TYR A 143 14.33 0.95 -11.73
N GLY A 144 14.66 -0.14 -12.42
CA GLY A 144 14.32 -0.33 -13.83
C GLY A 144 15.32 0.35 -14.78
N GLY A 145 15.13 0.13 -16.08
CA GLY A 145 15.95 0.78 -17.11
C GLY A 145 15.80 2.29 -17.04
N TRP A 146 16.91 3.02 -17.09
CA TRP A 146 16.93 4.49 -16.99
C TRP A 146 16.35 5.09 -15.71
N PHE A 147 16.23 4.31 -14.62
CA PHE A 147 15.69 4.77 -13.33
C PHE A 147 14.26 5.36 -13.43
N ILE A 148 13.47 4.84 -14.37
CA ILE A 148 12.12 5.37 -14.67
C ILE A 148 11.07 4.99 -13.62
N PHE A 149 11.33 3.98 -12.79
CA PHE A 149 10.42 3.53 -11.75
C PHE A 149 11.00 3.84 -10.37
N SER A 150 10.13 4.08 -9.40
CA SER A 150 10.50 4.20 -7.99
C SER A 150 9.59 3.34 -7.13
N LEU A 151 10.05 2.87 -5.97
CA LEU A 151 9.13 2.33 -4.95
C LEU A 151 8.29 3.48 -4.41
N GLY A 152 7.04 3.22 -4.06
CA GLY A 152 6.22 4.21 -3.36
C GLY A 152 5.96 5.50 -4.15
N GLU A 153 5.88 5.42 -5.48
CA GLU A 153 5.75 6.57 -6.39
C GLU A 153 4.81 7.69 -5.87
N GLY A 154 5.19 8.94 -6.15
CA GLY A 154 4.45 10.15 -5.76
C GLY A 154 3.19 10.44 -6.60
N PHE A 155 2.87 9.58 -7.57
CA PHE A 155 1.73 9.74 -8.47
C PHE A 155 0.93 8.45 -8.56
N PHE A 156 -0.37 8.56 -8.87
CA PHE A 156 -1.26 7.41 -8.80
C PHE A 156 -1.03 6.47 -9.98
N THR A 157 -0.65 5.23 -9.67
CA THR A 157 -0.51 4.13 -10.64
C THR A 157 -1.13 2.84 -10.12
N SER A 158 -1.45 1.93 -11.03
CA SER A 158 -1.84 0.55 -10.65
C SER A 158 -0.75 -0.16 -9.86
N ARG A 159 0.52 0.17 -10.12
CA ARG A 159 1.67 -0.43 -9.47
C ARG A 159 1.74 -0.05 -8.01
N LEU A 160 1.58 1.23 -7.70
CA LEU A 160 1.62 1.74 -6.33
C LEU A 160 0.59 1.03 -5.43
N LEU A 161 -0.63 0.84 -5.93
CA LEU A 161 -1.67 0.11 -5.22
C LEU A 161 -1.32 -1.39 -5.05
N ALA A 162 -0.80 -2.02 -6.11
CA ALA A 162 -0.39 -3.41 -6.09
C ALA A 162 0.77 -3.68 -5.12
N GLU A 163 1.74 -2.77 -4.99
CA GLU A 163 2.83 -2.86 -4.01
C GLU A 163 2.30 -2.93 -2.57
N GLY A 164 1.27 -2.15 -2.24
CA GLY A 164 0.61 -2.20 -0.93
C GLY A 164 0.00 -3.59 -0.65
N PHE A 165 -0.75 -4.13 -1.61
CA PHE A 165 -1.31 -5.49 -1.47
C PHE A 165 -0.22 -6.57 -1.42
N ALA A 166 0.86 -6.42 -2.16
CA ALA A 166 2.01 -7.31 -2.15
C ALA A 166 2.62 -7.44 -0.76
N LEU A 167 2.90 -6.31 -0.09
CA LEU A 167 3.49 -6.30 1.24
C LEU A 167 2.58 -6.96 2.28
N TRP A 168 1.28 -6.69 2.23
CA TRP A 168 0.31 -7.35 3.09
C TRP A 168 0.19 -8.85 2.80
N ALA A 169 0.28 -9.27 1.53
CA ALA A 169 0.25 -10.68 1.15
C ALA A 169 1.46 -11.43 1.74
N LEU A 170 2.67 -10.85 1.63
CA LEU A 170 3.89 -11.41 2.21
C LEU A 170 3.84 -11.45 3.74
N TRP A 171 3.29 -10.41 4.36
CA TRP A 171 3.02 -10.43 5.80
C TRP A 171 2.09 -11.59 6.16
N ALA A 172 0.93 -11.72 5.51
CA ALA A 172 -0.03 -12.78 5.79
C ALA A 172 0.60 -14.18 5.59
N LEU A 173 1.39 -14.37 4.52
CA LEU A 173 2.08 -15.62 4.21
C LEU A 173 3.07 -16.02 5.30
N THR A 174 3.95 -15.11 5.71
CA THR A 174 4.94 -15.36 6.76
C THR A 174 4.28 -15.63 8.12
N GLY A 175 3.07 -15.09 8.33
CA GLY A 175 2.21 -15.39 9.47
C GLY A 175 1.36 -16.66 9.35
N GLN A 176 1.55 -17.48 8.32
CA GLN A 176 0.78 -18.71 8.03
C GLN A 176 -0.73 -18.48 7.75
N ARG A 177 -1.13 -17.26 7.42
CA ARG A 177 -2.52 -16.92 7.08
C ARG A 177 -2.75 -17.09 5.59
N LEU A 178 -2.73 -18.34 5.11
CA LEU A 178 -2.69 -18.66 3.68
C LEU A 178 -3.90 -18.13 2.91
N THR A 179 -5.10 -18.17 3.49
CA THR A 179 -6.32 -17.64 2.86
C THR A 179 -6.24 -16.12 2.66
N LEU A 180 -5.77 -15.40 3.68
CA LEU A 180 -5.57 -13.95 3.59
C LEU A 180 -4.45 -13.62 2.59
N ALA A 181 -3.34 -14.37 2.62
CA ALA A 181 -2.24 -14.20 1.69
C ALA A 181 -2.69 -14.41 0.23
N ALA A 182 -3.46 -15.45 -0.03
CA ALA A 182 -4.03 -15.72 -1.34
C ALA A 182 -4.99 -14.61 -1.79
N GLY A 183 -5.90 -14.17 -0.91
CA GLY A 183 -6.83 -13.08 -1.22
C GLY A 183 -6.10 -11.77 -1.57
N LEU A 184 -5.08 -11.40 -0.80
CA LEU A 184 -4.27 -10.22 -1.07
C LEU A 184 -3.41 -10.36 -2.34
N ALA A 185 -2.88 -11.55 -2.62
CA ALA A 185 -2.17 -11.80 -3.87
C ALA A 185 -3.11 -11.69 -5.08
N VAL A 186 -4.36 -12.15 -4.97
CA VAL A 186 -5.39 -11.96 -6.01
C VAL A 186 -5.68 -10.48 -6.20
N LEU A 187 -5.89 -9.71 -5.12
CA LEU A 187 -6.10 -8.25 -5.22
C LEU A 187 -4.90 -7.54 -5.86
N CYS A 188 -3.68 -7.95 -5.53
CA CYS A 188 -2.46 -7.47 -6.17
C CYS A 188 -2.46 -7.75 -7.68
N THR A 189 -2.77 -8.97 -8.11
CA THR A 189 -2.86 -9.36 -9.54
C THR A 189 -3.96 -8.62 -10.28
N LEU A 190 -5.13 -8.45 -9.67
CA LEU A 190 -6.25 -7.70 -10.27
C LEU A 190 -5.95 -6.20 -10.40
N SER A 191 -5.09 -5.67 -9.53
CA SER A 191 -4.61 -4.29 -9.60
C SER A 191 -3.54 -4.15 -10.68
N HIS A 192 -2.51 -4.99 -10.64
CA HIS A 192 -1.40 -4.97 -11.59
C HIS A 192 -0.85 -6.40 -11.85
N PRO A 193 -1.17 -7.03 -12.99
CA PRO A 193 -0.85 -8.44 -13.24
C PRO A 193 0.64 -8.80 -13.12
N LEU A 194 1.55 -7.95 -13.62
CA LEU A 194 3.00 -8.23 -13.52
C LEU A 194 3.53 -8.22 -12.07
N VAL A 195 3.03 -7.30 -11.23
CA VAL A 195 3.40 -7.26 -9.80
C VAL A 195 2.77 -8.46 -9.09
N GLY A 196 1.50 -8.74 -9.36
CA GLY A 196 0.79 -9.88 -8.78
C GLY A 196 1.42 -11.22 -9.13
N LEU A 197 1.83 -11.43 -10.39
CA LEU A 197 2.56 -12.62 -10.80
C LEU A 197 3.88 -12.78 -10.02
N THR A 198 4.60 -11.68 -9.82
CA THR A 198 5.83 -11.67 -9.02
C THR A 198 5.55 -12.11 -7.57
N VAL A 199 4.51 -11.56 -6.95
CA VAL A 199 4.09 -11.94 -5.59
C VAL A 199 3.68 -13.41 -5.52
N LEU A 200 2.90 -13.88 -6.49
CA LEU A 200 2.49 -15.29 -6.58
C LEU A 200 3.70 -16.21 -6.70
N ALA A 201 4.70 -15.86 -7.50
CA ALA A 201 5.94 -16.62 -7.65
C ALA A 201 6.73 -16.69 -6.33
N VAL A 202 6.87 -15.56 -5.62
CA VAL A 202 7.53 -15.52 -4.31
C VAL A 202 6.76 -16.35 -3.28
N CYS A 203 5.43 -16.20 -3.23
CA CYS A 203 4.56 -16.99 -2.35
C CYS A 203 4.69 -18.49 -2.62
N PHE A 204 4.67 -18.88 -3.89
CA PHE A 204 4.84 -20.27 -4.32
C PHE A 204 6.20 -20.82 -3.91
N ALA A 205 7.28 -20.11 -4.20
CA ALA A 205 8.63 -20.51 -3.82
C ALA A 205 8.76 -20.69 -2.30
N PHE A 206 8.22 -19.75 -1.51
CA PHE A 206 8.21 -19.84 -0.06
C PHE A 206 7.45 -21.07 0.46
N LEU A 207 6.28 -21.37 -0.13
CA LEU A 207 5.50 -22.55 0.22
C LEU A 207 6.24 -23.85 -0.12
N VAL A 208 6.87 -23.93 -1.29
CA VAL A 208 7.65 -25.10 -1.72
C VAL A 208 8.87 -25.32 -0.82
N LEU A 209 9.57 -24.26 -0.43
CA LEU A 209 10.72 -24.34 0.48
C LEU A 209 10.30 -24.83 1.87
N ARG A 210 9.06 -24.55 2.29
CA ARG A 210 8.53 -24.98 3.58
C ARG A 210 7.97 -26.40 3.55
N ASP A 211 7.32 -26.75 2.45
CA ASP A 211 6.70 -28.06 2.23
C ASP A 211 6.70 -28.40 0.73
N ARG A 212 7.44 -29.43 0.35
CA ARG A 212 7.61 -29.82 -1.05
C ARG A 212 6.31 -30.30 -1.71
N ARG A 213 5.25 -30.60 -0.97
CA ARG A 213 3.93 -30.98 -1.52
C ARG A 213 3.33 -29.89 -2.42
N TRP A 214 3.69 -28.62 -2.19
CA TRP A 214 3.24 -27.51 -3.02
C TRP A 214 3.76 -27.57 -4.46
N ILE A 215 4.81 -28.37 -4.75
CA ILE A 215 5.28 -28.59 -6.13
C ILE A 215 4.16 -29.15 -7.03
N ALA A 216 3.27 -30.00 -6.49
CA ALA A 216 2.17 -30.58 -7.25
C ALA A 216 1.21 -29.51 -7.79
N LEU A 217 0.98 -28.43 -7.04
CA LEU A 217 0.16 -27.30 -7.49
C LEU A 217 0.84 -26.50 -8.61
N GLY A 218 2.17 -26.38 -8.57
CA GLY A 218 2.93 -25.76 -9.65
C GLY A 218 2.84 -26.54 -10.96
N ILE A 219 2.90 -27.88 -10.89
CA ILE A 219 2.75 -28.77 -12.05
C ILE A 219 1.33 -28.71 -12.60
N ALA A 220 0.31 -28.73 -11.73
CA ALA A 220 -1.10 -28.64 -12.13
C ALA A 220 -1.44 -27.30 -12.83
N GLY A 221 -0.73 -26.21 -12.51
CA GLY A 221 -0.91 -24.92 -13.16
C GLY A 221 -0.23 -24.77 -14.53
N THR A 222 0.54 -25.77 -14.97
CA THR A 222 1.23 -25.79 -16.28
C THR A 222 0.58 -26.68 -17.33
N VAL A 223 -0.51 -27.39 -16.97
CA VAL A 223 -1.31 -28.27 -17.82
C VAL A 223 -2.64 -27.59 -18.12
#